data_AF-A0A1L7NMZ1-F1
#
_entry.id   AF-A0A1L7NMZ1-F1
#
_cell.length_a   1.000
_cell.length_b   1.000
_cell.length_c   1.000
_cell.angle_alpha   90.00
_cell.angle_beta   90.00
_cell.angle_gamma   90.00
#
_symmetry.space_group_name_H-M   'P 1'
#
loop_
_entity.id
_entity.type
_entity.pdbx_description
1 polymer ?
#
loop_
_entity_poly.entity_id
_entity_poly.type
_entity_poly.pdbx_seq_one_letter_code
_entity_poly.pdbx_strand_id
1 'polypeptide(L)'
;MRRIVIRSTAAGLALFICVIAYQGYSYAAALGKATEDVLNSWAQLNDVQSAEVSLYRAECISIPASAKESKVPVRLESNTECAARIGAPTLGSAIEIATDAVSVPAPLRWL
;
A
#
# COMPACT_ATOMS: atom_id res chain seq x y z
N MET A 1 2.23 18.30 -41.61
CA MET A 1 2.40 18.85 -40.23
C MET A 1 1.45 18.21 -39.21
N ARG A 2 0.11 18.24 -39.37
CA ARG A 2 -0.84 17.65 -38.39
C ARG A 2 -0.55 16.21 -37.94
N ARG A 3 -0.18 15.29 -38.85
CA ARG A 3 0.14 13.89 -38.51
C ARG A 3 1.39 13.73 -37.63
N ILE A 4 2.37 14.63 -37.78
CA ILE A 4 3.59 14.62 -36.97
C ILE A 4 3.27 15.11 -35.56
N VAL A 5 2.51 16.20 -35.45
CA VAL A 5 2.04 16.76 -34.17
C VAL A 5 1.24 15.72 -33.38
N ILE A 6 0.27 15.05 -34.02
CA ILE A 6 -0.55 14.01 -33.36
C ILE A 6 0.32 12.84 -32.88
N ARG A 7 1.30 12.40 -33.68
CA ARG A 7 2.22 11.32 -33.30
C ARG A 7 3.14 11.70 -32.14
N SER A 8 3.69 12.91 -32.14
CA SER A 8 4.52 13.39 -31.04
C SER A 8 3.71 13.57 -29.75
N THR A 9 2.47 14.07 -29.84
CA THR A 9 1.60 14.21 -28.67
C THR A 9 1.19 12.85 -28.11
N ALA A 10 0.84 11.88 -28.96
CA ALA A 10 0.51 10.52 -28.52
C ALA A 10 1.71 9.83 -27.85
N ALA A 11 2.92 9.99 -28.40
CA ALA A 11 4.14 9.45 -27.78
C ALA A 11 4.43 10.10 -26.42
N GLY A 12 4.26 11.42 -26.31
CA GLY A 12 4.40 12.15 -25.05
C GLY A 12 3.39 11.69 -23.99
N LEU A 13 2.13 11.49 -24.38
CA LEU A 13 1.08 11.01 -23.47
C LEU A 13 1.36 9.57 -23.01
N ALA A 14 1.81 8.69 -23.91
CA ALA A 14 2.18 7.33 -23.56
C ALA A 14 3.34 7.29 -22.55
N LEU A 15 4.39 8.11 -22.77
CA LEU A 15 5.49 8.24 -21.83
C LEU A 15 5.03 8.77 -20.46
N PHE A 16 4.12 9.76 -20.45
CA PHE A 16 3.57 10.29 -19.21
C PHE A 16 2.81 9.22 -18.40
N ILE A 17 1.98 8.41 -19.06
CA ILE A 17 1.27 7.29 -18.43
C ILE A 17 2.26 6.26 -17.86
N CYS A 18 3.31 5.90 -18.62
CA CYS A 18 4.34 4.98 -18.14
C CYS A 18 5.06 5.51 -16.90
N VAL A 19 5.36 6.81 -16.85
CA VAL A 19 5.99 7.43 -15.67
C VAL A 19 5.06 7.38 -14.47
N ILE A 20 3.77 7.68 -14.63
CA ILE A 20 2.79 7.60 -13.53
C ILE A 20 2.68 6.16 -13.02
N ALA A 21 2.55 5.19 -13.92
CA ALA A 21 2.44 3.77 -13.56
C ALA A 21 3.68 3.29 -12.80
N TYR A 22 4.87 3.66 -13.28
CA TYR A 22 6.13 3.34 -12.61
C TYR A 22 6.22 3.96 -11.21
N GLN A 23 5.86 5.23 -11.08
CA GLN A 23 5.86 5.91 -9.79
C GLN A 23 4.84 5.29 -8.83
N GLY A 24 3.65 4.95 -9.30
CA GLY A 24 2.62 4.30 -8.50
C GLY A 24 3.10 2.95 -7.97
N TYR A 25 3.71 2.14 -8.84
CA TYR A 25 4.31 0.87 -8.44
C TYR A 25 5.43 1.06 -7.41
N SER A 26 6.34 2.00 -7.66
CA SER A 26 7.47 2.27 -6.75
C SER A 26 7.00 2.77 -5.37
N TYR A 27 5.94 3.59 -5.34
CA TYR A 27 5.34 4.11 -4.12
C TYR A 27 4.63 2.99 -3.34
N ALA A 28 3.84 2.15 -4.02
CA ALA A 28 3.22 0.99 -3.40
C ALA A 28 4.26 0.01 -2.80
N ALA A 29 5.37 -0.22 -3.52
CA ALA A 29 6.47 -1.03 -3.01
C ALA A 29 7.16 -0.40 -1.79
N ALA A 30 7.31 0.93 -1.76
CA ALA A 30 7.87 1.65 -0.62
C ALA A 30 6.96 1.59 0.62
N LEU A 31 5.64 1.75 0.44
CA LEU A 31 4.65 1.56 1.50
C LEU A 31 4.67 0.13 2.06
N GLY A 32 4.76 -0.87 1.18
CA GLY A 32 4.89 -2.27 1.57
C GLY A 32 6.13 -2.51 2.43
N LYS A 33 7.28 -2.00 1.99
CA LYS A 33 8.53 -2.09 2.78
C LYS A 33 8.45 -1.39 4.13
N ALA A 34 7.94 -0.17 4.18
CA ALA A 34 7.77 0.55 5.45
C ALA A 34 6.89 -0.22 6.44
N THR A 35 5.81 -0.83 5.94
CA THR A 35 4.93 -1.68 6.74
C THR A 35 5.66 -2.94 7.23
N GLU A 36 6.42 -3.61 6.36
CA GLU A 36 7.19 -4.80 6.73
C GLU A 36 8.31 -4.49 7.74
N ASP A 37 8.99 -3.35 7.60
CA ASP A 37 10.02 -2.90 8.53
C ASP A 37 9.43 -2.66 9.93
N VAL A 38 8.26 -2.00 10.01
CA VAL A 38 7.53 -1.85 11.28
C VAL A 38 7.15 -3.21 11.84
N LEU A 39 6.52 -4.09 11.06
CA LEU A 39 6.11 -5.42 11.52
C LEU A 39 7.30 -6.24 12.04
N ASN A 40 8.44 -6.18 11.36
CA ASN A 40 9.65 -6.90 11.78
C ASN A 40 10.23 -6.31 13.07
N SER A 41 10.27 -4.97 13.19
CA SER A 41 10.72 -4.31 14.42
C SER A 41 9.78 -4.59 15.59
N TRP A 42 8.46 -4.64 15.34
CA TRP A 42 7.44 -4.92 16.35
C TRP A 42 7.53 -6.37 16.84
N ALA A 43 7.72 -7.32 15.92
CA ALA A 43 7.87 -8.73 16.26
C ALA A 43 9.12 -9.02 17.10
N GLN A 44 10.16 -8.17 17.01
CA GLN A 44 11.40 -8.33 17.78
C GLN A 44 11.32 -7.79 19.21
N LEU A 45 10.29 -7.01 19.54
CA LEU A 45 10.16 -6.39 20.86
C LEU A 45 9.81 -7.43 21.94
N ASN A 46 8.81 -8.30 21.70
CA ASN A 46 8.33 -9.31 22.67
C ASN A 46 7.56 -10.46 21.97
N ASP A 47 7.44 -11.63 22.62
CA ASP A 47 6.65 -12.77 22.11
C ASP A 47 5.15 -12.46 21.92
N VAL A 48 4.58 -11.56 22.74
CA VAL A 48 3.19 -11.09 22.58
C VAL A 48 3.03 -10.28 21.29
N GLN A 49 4.03 -9.46 20.97
CA GLN A 49 4.00 -8.58 19.80
C GLN A 49 4.29 -9.34 18.51
N SER A 50 5.06 -10.43 18.57
CA SER A 50 5.22 -11.35 17.44
C SER A 50 3.90 -12.07 17.11
N ALA A 51 3.10 -12.45 18.12
CA ALA A 51 1.76 -13.00 17.93
C ALA A 51 0.82 -11.97 17.28
N GLU A 52 0.82 -10.71 17.72
CA GLU A 52 0.07 -9.62 17.09
C GLU A 52 0.44 -9.42 15.61
N VAL A 53 1.73 -9.45 15.28
CA VAL A 53 2.23 -9.33 13.89
C VAL A 53 1.76 -10.50 13.02
N SER A 54 1.76 -11.73 13.54
CA SER A 54 1.28 -12.90 12.81
C SER A 54 -0.23 -12.85 12.53
N LEU A 55 -1.02 -12.42 13.51
CA LEU A 55 -2.46 -12.16 13.35
C LEU A 55 -2.72 -11.04 12.35
N TYR A 56 -1.97 -9.95 12.41
CA TYR A 56 -2.08 -8.85 11.46
C TYR A 56 -1.72 -9.28 10.03
N ARG A 57 -0.64 -10.06 9.84
CA ARG A 57 -0.29 -10.59 8.51
C ARG A 57 -1.36 -11.53 7.96
N ALA A 58 -1.97 -12.37 8.81
CA ALA A 58 -3.01 -13.31 8.40
C ALA A 58 -4.34 -12.60 8.06
N GLU A 59 -4.76 -11.62 8.84
CA GLU A 59 -6.09 -11.02 8.73
C GLU A 59 -6.13 -9.74 7.89
N CYS A 60 -5.04 -8.95 7.90
CA CYS A 60 -4.99 -7.62 7.28
C CYS A 60 -4.17 -7.56 5.99
N ILE A 61 -3.12 -8.38 5.85
CA ILE A 61 -2.25 -8.40 4.66
C ILE A 61 -2.62 -9.55 3.72
N SER A 62 -2.94 -10.71 4.26
CA SER A 62 -3.34 -11.84 3.42
C SER A 62 -4.69 -11.53 2.79
N ILE A 63 -4.78 -11.65 1.46
CA ILE A 63 -6.07 -11.60 0.77
C ILE A 63 -6.87 -12.77 1.34
N PRO A 64 -7.96 -12.53 2.11
CA PRO A 64 -8.70 -13.63 2.69
C PRO A 64 -9.14 -14.53 1.54
N ALA A 65 -8.96 -15.84 1.67
CA ALA A 65 -9.35 -16.79 0.62
C ALA A 65 -10.83 -16.60 0.20
N SER A 66 -11.66 -16.07 1.11
CA SER A 66 -13.05 -15.65 0.88
C SER A 66 -13.21 -14.51 -0.15
N ALA A 67 -12.25 -13.60 -0.29
CA ALA A 67 -12.28 -12.52 -1.30
C ALA A 67 -12.03 -13.02 -2.73
N LYS A 68 -11.54 -14.26 -2.91
CA LYS A 68 -11.47 -14.89 -4.25
C LYS A 68 -12.83 -15.35 -4.75
N GLU A 69 -13.83 -15.46 -3.87
CA GLU A 69 -15.13 -16.07 -4.18
C GLU A 69 -16.33 -15.16 -3.87
N SER A 70 -16.13 -14.10 -3.08
CA SER A 70 -17.21 -13.20 -2.66
C SER A 70 -17.51 -12.11 -3.70
N LYS A 71 -18.76 -12.12 -4.21
CA LYS A 71 -19.36 -11.10 -5.09
C LYS A 71 -19.71 -9.79 -4.38
N VAL A 72 -19.37 -9.67 -3.09
CA VAL A 72 -19.66 -8.51 -2.24
C VAL A 72 -18.47 -7.56 -2.28
N PRO A 73 -18.68 -6.24 -2.44
CA PRO A 73 -17.58 -5.29 -2.38
C PRO A 73 -16.91 -5.42 -1.01
N VAL A 74 -15.67 -5.91 -1.01
CA VAL A 74 -14.79 -5.88 0.15
C VAL A 74 -14.65 -4.40 0.53
N ARG A 75 -15.10 -4.04 1.74
CA ARG A 75 -14.83 -2.69 2.27
C ARG A 75 -13.33 -2.51 2.23
N LEU A 76 -12.86 -1.46 1.57
CA LEU A 76 -11.48 -1.00 1.64
C LEU A 76 -11.26 -0.48 3.06
N GLU A 77 -11.10 -1.37 4.02
CA GLU A 77 -10.73 -1.01 5.39
C GLU A 77 -9.28 -0.56 5.38
N SER A 78 -8.99 0.52 6.09
CA SER A 78 -7.60 0.93 6.27
C SER A 78 -6.84 -0.10 7.09
N ASN A 79 -5.52 -0.11 6.94
CA ASN A 79 -4.62 -0.91 7.78
C ASN A 79 -4.88 -0.70 9.29
N THR A 80 -5.29 0.52 9.69
CA THR A 80 -5.61 0.87 11.08
C THR A 80 -6.95 0.34 11.55
N GLU A 81 -7.97 0.33 10.69
CA GLU A 81 -9.27 -0.27 10.99
C GLU A 81 -9.15 -1.80 11.13
N CYS A 82 -8.32 -2.45 10.30
CA CYS A 82 -8.07 -3.88 10.42
C CYS A 82 -7.28 -4.23 11.70
N ALA A 83 -6.25 -3.45 12.02
CA ALA A 83 -5.49 -3.61 13.25
C ALA A 83 -6.36 -3.41 14.51
N ALA A 84 -7.29 -2.45 14.47
CA ALA A 84 -8.24 -2.22 15.56
C ALA A 84 -9.21 -3.42 15.74
N ARG A 85 -9.66 -4.05 14.64
CA ARG A 85 -10.53 -5.23 14.70
C ARG A 85 -9.86 -6.44 15.35
N ILE A 86 -8.57 -6.66 15.10
CA ILE A 86 -7.82 -7.79 15.68
C ILE A 86 -7.32 -7.51 17.11
N GLY A 87 -7.68 -6.36 17.71
CA GLY A 87 -7.26 -5.99 19.05
C GLY A 87 -5.82 -5.48 19.15
N ALA A 88 -5.20 -5.11 18.02
CA ALA A 88 -3.84 -4.54 17.95
C ALA A 88 -3.85 -3.09 17.42
N PRO A 89 -4.63 -2.16 18.01
CA PRO A 89 -4.75 -0.79 17.49
C PRO A 89 -3.43 -0.01 17.51
N THR A 90 -2.54 -0.30 18.47
CA THR A 90 -1.22 0.32 18.60
C THR A 90 -0.27 -0.09 17.48
N LEU A 91 -0.35 -1.35 17.02
CA LEU A 91 0.37 -1.83 15.84
C LEU A 91 -0.15 -1.13 14.56
N GLY A 92 -1.47 -0.96 14.46
CA GLY A 92 -2.10 -0.21 13.37
C GLY A 92 -1.60 1.21 13.26
N SER A 93 -1.58 1.95 14.37
CA SER A 93 -1.06 3.32 14.40
C SER A 93 0.44 3.40 14.09
N ALA A 94 1.24 2.43 14.54
CA ALA A 94 2.67 2.39 14.21
C ALA A 94 2.91 2.20 12.70
N ILE A 95 2.11 1.34 12.06
CA ILE A 95 2.13 1.14 10.62
C ILE A 95 1.70 2.40 9.89
N GLU A 96 0.62 3.05 10.33
CA GLU A 96 0.10 4.28 9.72
C GLU A 96 1.16 5.40 9.72
N ILE A 97 1.82 5.63 10.86
CA ILE A 97 2.88 6.64 11.00
C ILE A 97 4.05 6.32 10.05
N ALA A 98 4.45 5.05 9.94
CA ALA A 98 5.53 4.66 9.04
C ALA A 98 5.14 4.78 7.57
N THR A 99 3.88 4.51 7.22
CA THR A 99 3.38 4.70 5.86
C THR A 99 3.22 6.17 5.49
N ASP A 100 2.82 7.03 6.43
CA ASP A 100 2.69 8.48 6.22
C ASP A 100 4.07 9.16 6.05
N ALA A 101 5.12 8.57 6.64
CA ALA A 101 6.50 8.99 6.40
C ALA A 101 7.03 8.67 4.99
N VAL A 102 6.35 7.79 4.22
CA VAL A 102 6.72 7.51 2.83
C VAL A 102 6.27 8.67 1.95
N SER A 103 7.22 9.50 1.53
CA SER A 103 6.91 10.64 0.66
C SER A 103 6.32 10.17 -0.67
N VAL A 104 5.10 10.62 -0.98
CA VAL A 104 4.47 10.41 -2.29
C VAL A 104 5.35 11.02 -3.38
N PRO A 105 5.79 10.28 -4.41
CA PRO A 105 6.63 10.84 -5.46
C PRO A 105 5.81 11.77 -6.39
N ALA A 106 6.45 12.83 -6.90
CA ALA A 106 5.83 13.71 -7.90
C ALA A 106 5.90 13.07 -9.29
N PRO A 107 4.78 12.92 -10.05
CA PRO A 107 3.59 13.77 -10.04
C PRO A 107 2.36 13.22 -9.31
N LEU A 108 2.43 12.05 -8.64
CA LEU A 108 1.26 11.49 -7.93
C LEU A 108 0.74 12.43 -6.84
N ARG A 109 1.60 13.28 -6.27
CA ARG A 109 1.21 14.37 -5.35
C ARG A 109 0.28 15.42 -5.94
N TRP A 110 0.26 15.56 -7.26
CA TRP A 110 -0.44 16.62 -8.00
C TRP A 110 -1.60 16.10 -8.85
N LEU A 111 -1.83 14.78 -8.84
CA LEU A 111 -2.99 14.11 -9.43
C LEU A 111 -4.13 14.08 -8.41
#